data_AF-A0A7S9L1E6-F1
#
_entry.id   AF-A0A7S9L1E6-F1
#
_cell.length_a   1.000
_cell.length_b   1.000
_cell.length_c   1.000
_cell.angle_alpha   90.00
_cell.angle_beta   90.00
_cell.angle_gamma   90.00
#
_symmetry.space_group_name_H-M   'P 1'
#
loop_
_entity.id
_entity.type
_entity.pdbx_description
1 polymer ?
#
loop_
_entity_poly.entity_id
_entity_poly.type
_entity_poly.pdbx_seq_one_letter_code
_entity_poly.pdbx_strand_id
1 'polypeptide(L)' 'MLNTTTAAILGGPEMIILVIAIVLLFGGKKIPELMKGLGKGIKEFKNGQEGIDDTPVQKEVKVQP' A
#
# COMPACT_ATOMS: atom_id res chain seq x y z
N MET A 1 12.81 2.56 35.35
CA MET A 1 12.04 3.81 35.60
C MET A 1 12.27 4.87 34.52
N LEU A 2 13.45 4.96 33.88
CA LEU A 2 13.71 5.94 32.80
C LEU A 2 13.43 5.40 31.38
N ASN A 3 13.45 4.08 31.21
CA ASN A 3 13.33 3.36 29.94
C ASN A 3 11.89 3.28 29.40
N THR A 4 10.87 3.17 30.26
CA THR A 4 9.47 3.15 29.83
C THR A 4 9.05 4.50 29.24
N THR A 5 9.49 5.61 29.83
CA THR A 5 9.16 6.96 29.37
C THR A 5 9.87 7.29 28.06
N THR A 6 11.14 6.90 27.91
CA THR A 6 11.90 7.15 26.66
C THR A 6 11.46 6.23 25.51
N ALA A 7 11.15 4.95 25.76
CA ALA A 7 10.60 4.07 24.73
C ALA A 7 9.17 4.45 24.32
N ALA A 8 8.39 5.00 25.26
CA ALA A 8 7.09 5.60 24.99
C ALA A 8 7.17 7.02 24.38
N ILE A 9 8.36 7.59 24.17
CA ILE A 9 8.52 8.91 23.52
C ILE A 9 9.36 8.81 22.23
N LEU A 10 9.89 7.63 21.88
CA LEU A 10 10.79 7.48 20.74
C LEU A 10 10.27 6.55 19.64
N GLY A 11 8.98 6.19 19.63
CA GLY A 11 8.49 5.45 18.46
C GLY A 11 7.06 4.94 18.46
N GLY A 12 6.45 4.70 19.61
CA GLY A 12 5.06 4.20 19.65
C GLY A 12 4.04 5.34 19.73
N PRO A 13 4.06 6.14 20.80
CA PRO A 13 3.04 7.15 21.07
C PRO A 13 3.04 8.34 20.11
N GLU A 14 4.20 8.84 19.64
CA GLU A 14 4.25 9.91 18.63
C GLU A 14 3.52 9.51 17.35
N MET A 15 3.73 8.28 16.89
CA MET A 15 3.10 7.78 15.67
C MET A 15 1.58 7.67 15.83
N ILE A 16 1.11 7.22 17.00
CA ILE A 16 -0.32 7.18 17.31
C ILE A 16 -0.92 8.59 17.35
N ILE A 17 -0.26 9.54 18.01
CA ILE A 17 -0.70 10.93 18.09
C ILE A 17 -0.75 11.55 16.68
N LEU A 18 0.25 11.31 15.84
CA LEU A 18 0.28 11.79 14.45
C LEU A 18 -0.87 11.20 13.62
N VAL A 19 -1.10 9.89 13.71
CA VAL A 19 -2.21 9.22 13.03
C VAL A 19 -3.55 9.79 13.49
N ILE A 20 -3.73 10.00 14.80
CA ILE A 20 -4.93 10.63 15.35
C ILE A 20 -5.10 12.06 14.82
N ALA A 21 -4.04 12.87 14.79
CA ALA A 21 -4.08 14.23 14.27
C ALA A 21 -4.51 14.26 12.79
N ILE A 22 -3.93 13.41 11.95
CA ILE A 22 -4.32 13.29 10.52
C ILE A 22 -5.78 12.82 10.40
N VAL A 23 -6.20 11.85 11.22
CA VAL A 23 -7.59 11.36 11.25
C VAL A 23 -8.57 12.43 11.71
N LEU A 24 -8.20 13.35 12.61
CA LEU A 24 -9.04 14.48 13.01
C LEU A 24 -9.12 15.55 11.91
N LEU A 25 -8.01 15.84 11.23
CA LEU A 25 -7.94 16.80 10.13
C LEU A 25 -8.72 16.35 8.88
N PHE A 26 -8.54 15.10 8.47
CA PHE A 26 -9.12 14.56 7.24
C PHE A 26 -10.39 13.72 7.47
N GLY A 27 -10.63 13.28 8.71
CA GLY A 27 -11.68 12.32 9.05
C GLY A 27 -11.24 10.88 8.80
N GLY A 28 -11.63 9.97 9.70
CA GLY A 28 -11.25 8.54 9.63
C GLY A 28 -11.73 7.80 8.37
N LYS A 29 -12.68 8.37 7.61
CA LYS A 29 -13.20 7.79 6.37
C LYS A 29 -12.43 8.21 5.12
N LYS A 30 -11.77 9.37 5.10
CA LYS A 30 -11.09 9.89 3.90
C LYS A 30 -9.80 9.15 3.58
N ILE A 31 -9.01 8.74 4.58
CA ILE A 31 -7.78 7.96 4.32
C ILE A 31 -8.09 6.61 3.64
N PRO A 32 -9.04 5.79 4.14
CA PRO A 32 -9.42 4.55 3.45
C PRO A 32 -10.02 4.77 2.06
N GLU A 33 -10.78 5.83 1.87
CA GLU A 33 -11.39 6.17 0.58
C GLU A 33 -10.35 6.55 -0.47
N LEU A 34 -9.36 7.38 -0.08
CA LEU A 34 -8.21 7.73 -0.92
C LEU A 34 -7.34 6.50 -1.23
N MET A 35 -7.05 5.65 -0.23
CA MET A 35 -6.31 4.40 -0.43
C MET A 35 -7.02 3.44 -1.40
N LYS A 36 -8.35 3.32 -1.31
CA LYS A 36 -9.14 2.51 -2.24
C LYS A 36 -9.10 3.06 -3.66
N GLY A 37 -9.18 4.38 -3.83
CA GLY A 37 -9.05 5.03 -5.13
C GLY A 37 -7.65 4.85 -5.73
N LEU A 38 -6.61 5.13 -4.96
CA LEU A 38 -5.22 4.95 -5.34
C LEU A 38 -4.91 3.49 -5.69
N GLY A 39 -5.38 2.54 -4.87
CA GLY A 39 -5.16 1.11 -5.09
C GLY A 39 -5.80 0.60 -6.38
N LYS A 40 -6.99 1.09 -6.73
CA LYS A 40 -7.62 0.79 -8.03
C LYS A 40 -6.81 1.38 -9.18
N GLY A 41 -6.38 2.64 -9.08
CA GLY A 41 -5.54 3.28 -10.09
C GLY A 41 -4.20 2.57 -10.31
N ILE A 42 -3.50 2.18 -9.23
CA ILE A 42 -2.26 1.40 -9.31
C ILE A 42 -2.52 0.02 -9.95
N LYS A 43 -3.63 -0.64 -9.61
CA LYS A 43 -4.00 -1.93 -10.19
C LYS A 43 -4.27 -1.83 -11.69
N GLU A 44 -5.05 -0.83 -12.12
CA GLU A 44 -5.32 -0.58 -13.53
C GLU A 44 -4.05 -0.18 -14.29
N PHE A 45 -3.19 0.64 -13.69
CA PHE A 45 -1.89 1.01 -14.24
C PHE A 45 -0.98 -0.20 -14.42
N LYS A 46 -0.94 -1.11 -13.44
CA LYS A 46 -0.18 -2.34 -13.51
C LYS A 46 -0.73 -3.28 -14.59
N ASN A 47 -2.04 -3.49 -14.64
CA ASN A 47 -2.69 -4.32 -15.66
C ASN A 47 -2.46 -3.77 -17.08
N GLY A 48 -2.49 -2.44 -17.24
CA GLY A 48 -2.21 -1.78 -18.51
C GLY A 48 -0.75 -1.90 -18.92
N GLN A 49 0.19 -1.92 -17.97
CA GLN A 49 1.60 -2.24 -18.22
C GLN A 49 1.80 -3.72 -18.59
N GLU A 50 1.21 -4.64 -17.83
CA GLU A 50 1.32 -6.09 -18.09
C GLU A 50 0.69 -6.47 -19.45
N GLY A 51 -0.39 -5.81 -19.87
CA GLY A 51 -0.98 -6.00 -21.20
C GLY A 51 -0.12 -5.49 -22.38
N ILE A 52 0.93 -4.72 -22.12
CA ILE A 52 1.94 -4.32 -23.13
C ILE A 52 3.06 -5.37 -23.20
N ASP A 53 3.31 -6.09 -22.09
CA ASP A 53 4.32 -7.16 -22.00
C ASP A 53 3.77 -8.55 -22.39
N ASP A 54 2.45 -8.76 -22.37
CA ASP A 54 1.76 -9.95 -22.90
C ASP A 54 1.67 -9.93 -24.44
N THR A 55 2.83 -9.81 -25.11
CA THR A 55 3.00 -10.54 -26.36
C THR A 55 3.01 -12.01 -25.96
N PRO A 56 2.14 -12.88 -26.53
CA PRO A 56 2.06 -14.26 -26.11
C PRO A 56 3.40 -14.93 -26.37
N VAL A 57 4.21 -15.12 -25.32
CA VAL A 57 5.23 -16.16 -25.29
C VAL A 57 4.43 -17.45 -25.27
N GLN A 58 4.06 -17.86 -26.48
CA GLN A 58 3.44 -19.11 -26.84
C GLN A 58 4.36 -20.19 -26.31
N LYS A 59 4.07 -20.66 -25.09
CA LYS A 59 4.59 -21.91 -24.54
C LYS A 59 3.91 -23.06 -25.26
N GLU A 60 4.16 -23.19 -26.56
CA GLU A 60 4.05 -24.45 -27.29
C GLU A 60 5.46 -24.94 -27.58
N VAL A 61 6.03 -25.66 -26.61
CA VAL A 61 7.02 -26.71 -26.91
C VAL A 61 6.49 -27.98 -26.27
N LYS A 62 5.48 -28.56 -26.93
CA LYS A 62 5.20 -29.99 -26.83
C LYS A 62 5.85 -30.65 -28.05
N VAL A 63 7.15 -30.89 -27.97
CA VAL A 63 7.86 -31.81 -28.86
C VAL A 63 8.27 -32.99 -27.99
N GLN A 64 7.39 -34.00 -27.97
CA GLN A 64 7.72 -35.34 -27.49
C GLN A 64 8.34 -36.10 -28.67
N PRO A 65 9.56 -36.64 -28.57
CA PRO A 65 9.93 -37.83 -29.34
C PRO A 65 9.31 -39.09 -28.72
#